data_AF-A0ABD5SU62-F1
#
_entry.id   AF-A0ABD5SU62-F1
#
_cell.length_a   1.000
_cell.length_b   1.000
_cell.length_c   1.000
_cell.angle_alpha   90.00
_cell.angle_beta   90.00
_cell.angle_gamma   90.00
#
_symmetry.space_group_name_H-M   'P 1'
#
loop_
_entity.id
_entity.type
_entity.pdbx_description
1 polymer ?
#
loop_
_entity_poly.entity_id
_entity_poly.type
_entity_poly.pdbx_seq_one_letter_code
_entity_poly.pdbx_strand_id
1 'polypeptide(L)'
;MPDHDSRGLESPARADASPPDYPPKDGRRAWIELTAFQRDCLEAVARRERDGKRCYPSGITWTLERRYPTVSRARLEPNLRALVGRDLLAERDDSDDRVTAYRLTGAGRALLIQRAERLAVLCDLRHD
;
A
#
# COMPACT_ATOMS: atom_id res chain seq x y z
N MET A 1 -15.27 -7.74 -61.55
CA MET A 1 -15.57 -6.33 -61.81
C MET A 1 -17.07 -6.14 -61.67
N PRO A 2 -17.59 -5.42 -60.66
CA PRO A 2 -16.97 -4.80 -59.47
C PRO A 2 -17.56 -5.42 -58.17
N ASP A 3 -17.45 -4.85 -56.97
CA ASP A 3 -16.28 -4.72 -56.12
C ASP A 3 -16.76 -4.96 -54.67
N HIS A 4 -15.83 -5.41 -53.84
CA HIS A 4 -16.01 -5.83 -52.44
C HIS A 4 -16.03 -4.59 -51.52
N ASP A 5 -17.18 -4.23 -50.93
CA ASP A 5 -17.26 -3.14 -49.93
C ASP A 5 -17.45 -3.72 -48.51
N SER A 6 -16.35 -4.26 -48.00
CA SER A 6 -16.16 -4.61 -46.58
C SER A 6 -15.99 -3.34 -45.76
N ARG A 7 -17.04 -2.90 -45.06
CA ARG A 7 -16.92 -1.79 -44.10
C ARG A 7 -16.43 -2.31 -42.76
N GLY A 8 -15.19 -1.95 -42.45
CA GLY A 8 -14.48 -2.27 -41.23
C GLY A 8 -15.18 -1.73 -39.98
N LEU A 9 -15.41 -2.63 -39.03
CA LEU A 9 -15.54 -2.29 -37.62
C LEU A 9 -14.14 -2.39 -37.01
N GLU A 10 -13.39 -1.30 -37.12
CA GLU A 10 -12.15 -1.13 -36.40
C GLU A 10 -12.48 -1.11 -34.90
N SER A 11 -12.04 -2.16 -34.20
CA SER A 11 -12.10 -2.21 -32.74
C SER A 11 -11.25 -1.05 -32.21
N PRO A 12 -11.76 -0.17 -31.34
CA PRO A 12 -10.88 0.79 -30.70
C PRO A 12 -9.88 0.01 -29.86
N ALA A 13 -8.61 0.12 -30.27
CA ALA A 13 -7.47 -0.40 -29.57
C ALA A 13 -7.61 -0.12 -28.08
N ARG A 14 -7.43 -1.16 -27.27
CA ARG A 14 -7.29 -1.06 -25.82
C ARG A 14 -6.42 0.15 -25.52
N ALA A 15 -6.99 1.11 -24.82
CA ALA A 15 -6.24 2.21 -24.23
C ALA A 15 -5.00 1.59 -23.57
N ASP A 16 -3.84 1.98 -24.08
CA ASP A 16 -2.55 1.75 -23.47
C ASP A 16 -2.69 2.25 -22.03
N ALA A 17 -2.90 1.32 -21.12
CA ALA A 17 -2.79 1.59 -19.70
C ALA A 17 -1.32 1.91 -19.50
N SER A 18 -1.01 3.21 -19.47
CA SER A 18 0.28 3.70 -19.03
C SER A 18 0.66 2.92 -17.77
N PRO A 19 1.85 2.30 -17.72
CA PRO A 19 2.34 1.71 -16.49
C PRO A 19 2.20 2.77 -15.39
N PRO A 20 1.66 2.43 -14.21
CA PRO A 20 1.53 3.40 -13.14
C PRO A 20 2.91 4.02 -12.92
N ASP A 21 2.93 5.35 -12.88
CA ASP A 21 4.12 6.16 -12.73
C ASP A 21 5.11 5.51 -11.75
N TYR A 22 6.35 5.45 -12.22
CA TYR A 22 7.53 5.01 -11.50
C TYR A 22 7.41 5.22 -9.98
N PRO A 23 7.77 4.23 -9.14
CA PRO A 23 7.81 4.47 -7.70
C PRO A 23 8.70 5.70 -7.42
N PRO A 24 8.36 6.52 -6.41
CA PRO A 24 9.07 7.77 -6.16
C PRO A 24 10.57 7.50 -6.16
N LYS A 25 11.31 8.23 -7.01
CA LYS A 25 12.77 8.05 -7.20
C LYS A 25 13.56 8.10 -5.88
N ASP A 26 12.95 8.60 -4.80
CA ASP A 26 13.56 8.73 -3.47
C ASP A 26 12.86 7.91 -2.36
N GLY A 27 12.51 6.64 -2.58
CA GLY A 27 11.96 5.77 -1.53
C GLY A 27 12.83 5.63 -0.26
N ARG A 28 14.12 5.98 -0.33
CA ARG A 28 14.98 6.16 0.86
C ARG A 28 14.57 7.38 1.68
N ARG A 29 14.36 8.51 1.02
CA ARG A 29 13.95 9.77 1.64
C ARG A 29 12.56 9.65 2.23
N ALA A 30 11.61 9.11 1.46
CA ALA A 30 10.25 8.85 1.93
C ALA A 30 10.22 7.96 3.17
N TRP A 31 11.06 6.91 3.22
CA TRP A 31 11.17 6.04 4.39
C TRP A 31 11.68 6.77 5.63
N ILE A 32 12.73 7.60 5.51
CA ILE A 32 13.32 8.30 6.66
C ILE A 32 12.42 9.40 7.22
N GLU A 33 11.55 9.99 6.40
CA GLU A 33 10.56 11.02 6.80
C GLU A 33 9.37 10.43 7.60
N LEU A 34 9.19 9.11 7.58
CA LEU A 34 8.23 8.43 8.45
C LEU A 34 8.81 8.30 9.87
N THR A 35 7.99 8.51 10.89
CA THR A 35 8.36 8.12 12.26
C THR A 35 8.49 6.60 12.36
N ALA A 36 9.22 6.10 13.36
CA ALA A 36 9.31 4.66 13.61
C ALA A 36 7.92 4.02 13.75
N PHE A 37 7.02 4.69 14.48
CA PHE A 37 5.66 4.21 14.68
C PHE A 37 4.82 4.21 13.38
N GLN A 38 5.01 5.17 12.47
CA GLN A 38 4.37 5.16 11.15
C GLN A 38 4.85 3.99 10.28
N ARG A 39 6.14 3.68 10.31
CA ARG A 39 6.69 2.50 9.60
C ARG A 39 6.11 1.21 10.16
N ASP A 40 5.98 1.10 11.47
CA ASP A 40 5.35 -0.05 12.12
C ASP A 40 3.85 -0.16 11.82
N CYS A 41 3.14 0.96 11.68
CA CYS A 41 1.74 0.96 11.23
C CYS A 41 1.62 0.41 9.79
N LEU A 42 2.50 0.83 8.87
CA LEU A 42 2.52 0.28 7.51
C LEU A 42 2.77 -1.23 7.51
N GLU A 43 3.75 -1.70 8.29
CA GLU A 43 4.04 -3.13 8.43
C GLU A 43 2.84 -3.89 9.03
N ALA A 44 2.17 -3.31 10.03
CA ALA A 44 1.01 -3.93 10.67
C ALA A 44 -0.16 -4.10 9.68
N VAL A 45 -0.42 -3.10 8.83
CA VAL A 45 -1.41 -3.20 7.74
C VAL A 45 -0.98 -4.27 6.73
N ALA A 46 0.27 -4.24 6.27
CA ALA A 46 0.81 -5.21 5.31
C ALA A 46 0.65 -6.65 5.80
N ARG A 47 0.95 -6.90 7.08
CA ARG A 47 0.82 -8.22 7.71
C ARG A 47 -0.62 -8.69 7.73
N ARG A 48 -1.56 -7.80 8.09
CA ARG A 48 -2.98 -8.16 8.13
C ARG A 48 -3.55 -8.44 6.74
N GLU A 49 -3.18 -7.65 5.73
CA GLU A 49 -3.54 -7.92 4.34
C GLU A 49 -3.02 -9.28 3.87
N ARG A 50 -1.75 -9.60 4.17
CA ARG A 50 -1.15 -10.92 3.87
C ARG A 50 -1.93 -12.06 4.53
N ASP A 51 -2.38 -11.87 5.76
CA ASP A 51 -3.14 -12.85 6.52
C ASP A 51 -4.64 -12.89 6.13
N GLY A 52 -5.08 -12.12 5.12
CA GLY A 52 -6.49 -12.04 4.70
C GLY A 52 -7.40 -11.36 5.73
N LYS A 53 -6.85 -10.61 6.69
CA LYS A 53 -7.60 -9.98 7.78
C LYS A 53 -7.94 -8.52 7.45
N ARG A 54 -9.14 -8.09 7.85
CA ARG A 54 -9.54 -6.67 7.79
C ARG A 54 -8.62 -5.81 8.64
N CYS A 55 -8.30 -4.61 8.14
CA CYS A 55 -7.39 -3.66 8.78
C CYS A 55 -8.15 -2.50 9.44
N TYR A 56 -9.14 -2.82 10.28
CA TYR A 56 -9.74 -1.83 11.17
C TYR A 56 -8.71 -1.34 12.21
N PRO A 57 -8.86 -0.13 12.78
CA PRO A 57 -8.00 0.39 13.84
C PRO A 57 -7.73 -0.62 14.96
N SER A 58 -8.77 -1.33 15.44
CA SER A 58 -8.65 -2.37 16.48
C SER A 58 -7.74 -3.52 16.07
N GLY A 59 -7.88 -3.99 14.82
CA GLY A 59 -7.05 -5.03 14.27
C GLY A 59 -5.58 -4.61 14.12
N ILE A 60 -5.34 -3.36 13.72
CA ILE A 60 -3.99 -2.79 13.61
C ILE A 60 -3.37 -2.62 15.01
N THR A 61 -4.12 -2.11 15.99
CA THR A 61 -3.72 -2.05 17.40
C THR A 61 -3.27 -3.41 17.90
N TRP A 62 -4.10 -4.45 17.72
CA TRP A 62 -3.77 -5.81 18.15
C TRP A 62 -2.46 -6.33 17.53
N THR A 63 -2.22 -6.04 16.25
CA THR A 63 -0.97 -6.40 15.58
C THR A 63 0.24 -5.67 16.18
N LEU A 64 0.10 -4.37 16.50
CA LEU A 64 1.16 -3.56 17.06
C LEU A 64 1.47 -3.92 18.53
N GLU A 65 0.46 -4.29 19.32
CA GLU A 65 0.63 -4.64 20.74
C GLU A 65 1.42 -5.93 20.97
N ARG A 66 1.73 -6.69 19.91
CA ARG A 66 2.72 -7.76 19.97
C ARG A 66 4.16 -7.25 20.19
N ARG A 67 4.41 -5.96 19.91
CA ARG A 67 5.72 -5.30 20.02
C ARG A 67 5.71 -4.08 20.95
N TYR A 68 4.53 -3.56 21.25
CA TYR A 68 4.33 -2.39 22.10
C TYR A 68 3.49 -2.78 23.32
N PRO A 69 3.80 -2.28 24.54
CA PRO A 69 3.02 -2.62 25.74
C PRO A 69 1.52 -2.30 25.60
N THR A 70 1.18 -1.14 25.02
CA THR A 70 -0.20 -0.74 24.70
C THR A 70 -0.18 0.30 23.57
N VAL A 71 -1.17 0.26 22.68
CA VAL A 71 -1.35 1.23 21.61
C VAL A 71 -2.74 1.87 21.70
N SER A 72 -2.78 3.08 22.26
CA SER A 72 -4.03 3.84 22.34
C SER A 72 -4.52 4.29 20.96
N ARG A 73 -5.84 4.38 20.81
CA ARG A 73 -6.47 4.94 19.61
C ARG A 73 -6.02 6.38 19.33
N ALA A 74 -5.88 7.19 20.39
CA ALA A 74 -5.37 8.56 20.30
C ALA A 74 -3.95 8.65 19.72
N ARG A 75 -3.12 7.60 19.90
CA ARG A 75 -1.81 7.49 19.26
C ARG A 75 -1.91 6.92 17.84
N LEU A 76 -2.75 5.91 17.63
CA LEU A 76 -2.83 5.19 16.35
C LEU A 76 -3.43 6.06 15.23
N GLU A 77 -4.60 6.63 15.44
CA GLU A 77 -5.37 7.23 14.35
C GLU A 77 -4.73 8.44 13.68
N PRO A 78 -4.08 9.37 14.41
CA PRO A 78 -3.35 10.45 13.76
C PRO A 78 -2.23 9.93 12.85
N ASN A 79 -1.59 8.81 13.21
CA ASN A 79 -0.55 8.19 12.40
C ASN A 79 -1.13 7.51 11.15
N LEU A 80 -2.28 6.84 11.26
CA LEU A 80 -2.98 6.28 10.09
C LEU A 80 -3.45 7.38 9.13
N ARG A 81 -4.06 8.45 9.65
CA ARG A 81 -4.45 9.60 8.82
C ARG A 81 -3.26 10.27 8.15
N ALA A 82 -2.13 10.41 8.84
CA ALA A 82 -0.91 10.95 8.24
C ALA A 82 -0.36 10.06 7.10
N LEU A 83 -0.48 8.73 7.22
CA LEU A 83 -0.11 7.80 6.16
C LEU A 83 -1.07 7.85 4.97
N VAL A 84 -2.36 8.06 5.22
CA VAL A 84 -3.36 8.32 4.17
C VAL A 84 -3.05 9.64 3.44
N GLY A 85 -2.77 10.71 4.19
CA GLY A 85 -2.39 12.01 3.60
C GLY A 85 -1.08 11.98 2.80
N ARG A 86 -0.29 10.91 2.90
CA ARG A 86 0.94 10.67 2.12
C ARG A 86 0.75 9.65 1.00
N ASP A 87 -0.48 9.23 0.72
CA ASP A 87 -0.82 8.19 -0.26
C ASP A 87 -0.11 6.84 0.00
N LEU A 88 0.21 6.52 1.25
CA LEU A 88 0.81 5.22 1.63
C LEU A 88 -0.24 4.23 2.11
N LEU A 89 -1.36 4.75 2.61
CA LEU A 89 -2.56 4.00 2.92
C LEU A 89 -3.75 4.62 2.19
N ALA A 90 -4.75 3.80 1.88
CA ALA A 90 -6.06 4.27 1.47
C ALA A 90 -7.09 3.82 2.51
N GLU A 91 -8.08 4.67 2.73
CA GLU A 91 -9.29 4.30 3.45
C GLU A 91 -10.15 3.41 2.54
N ARG A 92 -10.78 2.40 3.14
CA ARG A 92 -11.75 1.53 2.50
C ARG A 92 -13.05 1.70 3.26
N ASP A 93 -14.04 2.28 2.58
CA ASP A 93 -15.41 2.29 3.04
C ASP A 93 -15.94 0.86 2.98
N ASP A 94 -16.15 0.27 4.15
CA ASP A 94 -16.93 -0.95 4.29
C ASP A 94 -18.37 -0.49 4.50
N SER A 95 -19.25 -0.72 3.53
CA SER A 95 -20.65 -0.29 3.59
C SER A 95 -21.43 -0.90 4.77
N ASP A 96 -20.84 -1.88 5.45
CA ASP A 96 -21.43 -2.65 6.54
C ASP A 96 -20.98 -2.16 7.93
N ASP A 97 -19.95 -1.30 8.02
CA ASP A 97 -19.35 -0.94 9.30
C ASP A 97 -19.13 0.58 9.43
N ARG A 98 -19.48 1.15 10.58
CA ARG A 98 -19.20 2.57 10.89
C ARG A 98 -17.69 2.85 11.06
N VAL A 99 -16.84 1.83 10.89
CA VAL A 99 -15.41 1.86 11.14
C VAL A 99 -14.65 1.71 9.83
N THR A 100 -13.98 2.79 9.44
CA THR A 100 -13.10 2.81 8.25
C THR A 100 -11.98 1.77 8.38
N ALA A 101 -11.88 0.88 7.39
CA ALA A 101 -10.73 -0.01 7.26
C ALA A 101 -9.62 0.68 6.45
N TYR A 102 -8.39 0.26 6.65
CA TYR A 102 -7.24 0.75 5.87
C TYR A 102 -6.73 -0.31 4.90
N ARG A 103 -6.06 0.11 3.83
CA ARG A 103 -5.35 -0.79 2.92
C ARG A 103 -4.07 -0.14 2.42
N LEU A 104 -3.08 -0.94 2.03
CA LEU A 104 -1.91 -0.41 1.36
C LEU A 104 -2.30 0.13 -0.03
N THR A 105 -1.72 1.28 -0.38
CA THR A 105 -1.67 1.75 -1.76
C THR A 105 -0.52 1.04 -2.51
N GLY A 106 -0.45 1.26 -3.83
CA GLY A 106 0.72 0.85 -4.61
C GLY A 106 2.01 1.49 -4.08
N ALA A 107 1.97 2.79 -3.75
CA ALA A 107 3.11 3.51 -3.20
C ALA A 107 3.54 2.98 -1.82
N GLY A 108 2.58 2.72 -0.91
CA GLY A 108 2.86 2.12 0.40
C GLY A 108 3.51 0.73 0.28
N ARG A 109 3.03 -0.08 -0.66
CA ARG A 109 3.60 -1.41 -0.94
C ARG A 109 5.01 -1.31 -1.52
N ALA A 110 5.22 -0.45 -2.51
CA ALA A 110 6.52 -0.21 -3.11
C ALA A 110 7.55 0.26 -2.07
N LEU A 111 7.15 1.15 -1.15
CA LEU A 111 8.00 1.64 -0.09
C LEU A 111 8.48 0.53 0.86
N LEU A 112 7.59 -0.42 1.21
CA LEU A 112 7.95 -1.60 2.02
C LEU A 112 8.88 -2.55 1.27
N ILE A 113 8.62 -2.82 -0.02
CA ILE A 113 9.46 -3.67 -0.87
C ILE A 113 10.88 -3.09 -0.95
N GLN A 114 11.01 -1.81 -1.30
CA GLN A 114 12.30 -1.13 -1.37
C GLN A 114 13.05 -1.16 -0.03
N ARG A 115 12.34 -1.07 1.10
CA ARG A 115 12.97 -1.22 2.42
C ARG A 115 13.47 -2.64 2.65
N ALA A 116 12.67 -3.64 2.33
CA ALA A 116 13.02 -5.05 2.48
C ALA A 116 14.23 -5.43 1.62
N GLU A 117 14.23 -5.05 0.34
CA GLU A 117 15.34 -5.27 -0.59
C GLU A 117 16.65 -4.65 -0.08
N ARG A 118 16.60 -3.41 0.42
CA ARG A 118 17.78 -2.76 1.01
C ARG A 118 18.32 -3.52 2.21
N LEU A 119 17.44 -4.04 3.08
CA LEU A 119 17.87 -4.83 4.22
C LEU A 119 18.43 -6.18 3.79
N ALA A 120 17.82 -6.83 2.80
CA ALA A 120 18.31 -8.09 2.24
C ALA A 120 19.72 -7.95 1.66
N VAL A 121 19.99 -6.87 0.92
CA VAL A 121 21.32 -6.56 0.39
C VAL A 121 22.36 -6.40 1.51
N LEU A 122 22.01 -5.72 2.61
CA LEU A 122 22.94 -5.56 3.75
C LEU A 122 23.20 -6.87 4.51
N CYS A 123 22.33 -7.86 4.36
CA CYS A 123 22.45 -9.18 4.97
C CYS A 123 22.97 -10.25 3.99
N ASP A 124 23.39 -9.87 2.78
CA ASP A 124 23.78 -10.78 1.69
C ASP A 124 22.71 -11.83 1.31
N LEU A 125 21.42 -11.51 1.51
CA LEU A 125 20.27 -12.39 1.23
C LEU A 125 19.70 -12.21 -0.18
N ARG A 126 20.53 -11.92 -1.20
CA ARG A 126 20.01 -11.67 -2.55
C ARG A 126 19.29 -12.91 -3.08
N HIS A 127 18.05 -12.72 -3.53
CA HIS A 127 17.34 -13.73 -4.30
C HIS A 127 17.97 -13.81 -5.70
N ASP A 128 18.47 -14.99 -6.05
CA ASP A 128 18.80 -15.40 -7.42
C ASP A 128 17.52 -15.49 -8.29
#